data_AF-A0A7X6V9V3-F1
#
_entry.id   AF-A0A7X6V9V3-F1
#
_cell.length_a   1.000
_cell.length_b   1.000
_cell.length_c   1.000
_cell.angle_alpha   90.00
_cell.angle_beta   90.00
_cell.angle_gamma   90.00
#
_symmetry.space_group_name_H-M   'P 1'
#
loop_
_entity.id
_entity.type
_entity.pdbx_description
1 polymer ?
#
loop_
_entity_poly.entity_id
_entity_poly.type
_entity_poly.pdbx_seq_one_letter_code
_entity_poly.pdbx_strand_id
1 'polypeptide(L)'
;KYNLSPNVSFIKEATRSYGLDKVGIVGTPCQMQAVRKGQLYPIGLRDVPDKIALAIGIFCMENFPYQSIVQLVEDHANTKMENVVKMDIGKGKFWVYTERGAVIQVPLKVTHKYEQPGCHVCLDYVSSLADISTGSVGSPDGWSTVFIRTKKGNEVWSKAVADGMFETKPIEDVKPGLELLTKLAKEKIDKNRKTLEERRNFGVNKALRDPYA
;
A
#
# COMPACT_ATOMS: atom_id res chain seq x y z
N LYS A 1 -0.59 2.05 -9.36
CA LYS A 1 0.70 1.81 -10.09
C LYS A 1 1.52 0.87 -9.22
N TYR A 2 1.91 -0.29 -9.74
CA TYR A 2 2.63 -1.32 -8.96
C TYR A 2 4.14 -1.09 -8.92
N ASN A 3 4.58 0.17 -8.98
CA ASN A 3 5.97 0.55 -8.80
C ASN A 3 6.11 1.66 -7.78
N LEU A 4 7.36 1.93 -7.38
CA LEU A 4 7.67 2.94 -6.38
C LEU A 4 7.25 4.34 -6.81
N SER A 5 6.47 4.99 -5.94
CA SER A 5 6.14 6.42 -6.01
C SER A 5 6.48 7.02 -4.64
N PRO A 6 7.53 7.84 -4.52
CA PRO A 6 8.01 8.34 -3.22
C PRO A 6 7.15 9.48 -2.68
N ASN A 7 5.85 9.25 -2.44
CA ASN A 7 4.86 10.28 -2.11
C ASN A 7 5.24 11.18 -0.91
N VAL A 8 6.01 10.64 0.04
CA VAL A 8 6.45 11.34 1.25
C VAL A 8 7.50 12.42 0.95
N SER A 9 8.17 12.40 -0.21
CA SER A 9 9.21 13.39 -0.54
C SER A 9 8.68 14.83 -0.60
N PHE A 10 7.39 15.01 -0.89
CA PHE A 10 6.76 16.32 -1.05
C PHE A 10 6.07 16.86 0.20
N ILE A 11 5.96 16.11 1.30
CA ILE A 11 5.12 16.55 2.45
C ILE A 11 5.64 17.82 3.12
N LYS A 12 6.96 18.05 3.09
CA LYS A 12 7.56 19.28 3.59
C LYS A 12 7.38 20.42 2.58
N GLU A 13 7.57 20.14 1.30
CA GLU A 13 7.42 21.15 0.26
C GLU A 13 5.98 21.67 0.18
N ALA A 14 5.00 20.79 0.41
CA ALA A 14 3.59 21.11 0.50
C ALA A 14 3.29 22.22 1.54
N THR A 15 4.05 22.28 2.63
CA THR A 15 3.89 23.31 3.67
C THR A 15 4.83 24.51 3.48
N ARG A 16 5.59 24.54 2.37
CA ARG A 16 6.56 25.59 2.01
C ARG A 16 6.08 26.34 0.78
N SER A 17 6.61 26.06 -0.41
CA SER A 17 6.26 26.82 -1.62
C SER A 17 4.78 26.77 -1.96
N TYR A 18 4.11 25.66 -1.66
CA TYR A 18 2.67 25.52 -1.88
C TYR A 18 1.82 26.18 -0.79
N GLY A 19 2.41 26.60 0.33
CA GLY A 19 1.74 27.36 1.39
C GLY A 19 0.55 26.65 2.03
N LEU A 20 0.45 25.31 1.96
CA LEU A 20 -0.73 24.60 2.44
C LEU A 20 -0.78 24.53 3.97
N ASP A 21 -1.96 24.76 4.53
CA ASP A 21 -2.22 24.62 5.97
C ASP A 21 -2.84 23.28 6.36
N LYS A 22 -3.48 22.60 5.40
CA LYS A 22 -4.12 21.29 5.58
C LYS A 22 -3.70 20.35 4.45
N VAL A 23 -2.71 19.51 4.73
CA VAL A 23 -2.11 18.57 3.77
C VAL A 23 -2.81 17.22 3.85
N GLY A 24 -3.37 16.77 2.73
CA GLY A 24 -3.82 15.39 2.54
C GLY A 24 -2.70 14.53 1.97
N ILE A 25 -2.64 13.25 2.35
CA ILE A 25 -1.69 12.29 1.79
C ILE A 25 -2.36 10.94 1.53
N VAL A 26 -2.04 10.35 0.38
CA VAL A 26 -2.40 8.98 0.02
C VAL A 26 -1.12 8.17 -0.13
N GLY A 27 -1.07 6.95 0.41
CA GLY A 27 0.12 6.12 0.30
C GLY A 27 -0.04 4.70 0.81
N THR A 28 0.98 3.89 0.58
CA THR A 28 1.05 2.49 1.07
C THR A 28 1.40 2.46 2.57
N PRO A 29 1.36 1.28 3.24
CA PRO A 29 1.55 1.19 4.68
C PRO A 29 2.87 1.81 5.18
N CYS A 30 3.98 1.57 4.49
CA CYS A 30 5.28 2.15 4.85
C CYS A 30 5.31 3.69 4.71
N GLN A 31 4.52 4.27 3.81
CA GLN A 31 4.40 5.72 3.67
C GLN A 31 3.56 6.30 4.80
N MET A 32 2.49 5.60 5.23
CA MET A 32 1.73 5.98 6.43
C MET A 32 2.60 5.93 7.69
N GLN A 33 3.45 4.91 7.82
CA GLN A 33 4.46 4.83 8.89
C GLN A 33 5.42 6.02 8.85
N ALA A 34 5.93 6.40 7.68
CA ALA A 34 6.81 7.56 7.55
C ALA A 34 6.10 8.87 7.96
N VAL A 35 4.84 9.05 7.59
CA VAL A 35 4.02 10.20 8.01
C VAL A 35 3.89 10.24 9.53
N ARG A 36 3.44 9.15 10.17
CA ARG A 36 3.25 9.13 11.62
C ARG A 36 4.56 9.29 12.39
N LYS A 37 5.65 8.66 11.90
CA LYS A 37 6.99 8.88 12.45
C LYS A 37 7.40 10.35 12.34
N GLY A 38 7.14 10.99 11.20
CA GLY A 38 7.42 12.42 11.00
C GLY A 38 6.61 13.34 11.90
N GLN A 39 5.37 12.95 12.26
CA GLN A 39 4.55 13.70 13.21
C GLN A 39 5.12 13.62 14.65
N LEU A 40 5.57 12.43 15.08
CA LEU A 40 6.06 12.21 16.45
C LEU A 40 7.54 12.57 16.64
N TYR A 41 8.35 12.39 15.60
CA TYR A 41 9.81 12.59 15.60
C TYR A 41 10.22 13.46 14.39
N PRO A 42 9.92 14.77 14.40
CA PRO A 42 10.03 15.65 13.24
C PRO A 42 11.47 16.09 12.91
N ILE A 43 12.36 15.14 12.67
CA ILE A 43 13.76 15.41 12.28
C ILE A 43 13.77 16.05 10.88
N GLY A 44 14.06 17.35 10.81
CA GLY A 44 14.07 18.10 9.56
C GLY A 44 12.68 18.38 8.96
N LEU A 45 11.60 18.14 9.71
CA LEU A 45 10.20 18.21 9.26
C LEU A 45 9.42 19.34 9.96
N ARG A 46 10.06 20.50 10.18
CA ARG A 46 9.40 21.68 10.76
C ARG A 46 8.07 22.00 10.06
N ASP A 47 7.03 22.29 10.84
CA ASP A 47 5.63 22.58 10.44
C ASP A 47 4.87 21.43 9.76
N VAL A 48 5.49 20.28 9.50
CA VAL A 48 4.79 19.13 8.91
C VAL A 48 3.83 18.47 9.91
N PRO A 49 4.19 18.20 11.18
CA PRO A 49 3.34 17.43 12.10
C PRO A 49 1.90 17.91 12.21
N ASP A 50 1.74 19.23 12.38
CA ASP A 50 0.45 19.88 12.64
C ASP A 50 -0.37 20.09 11.37
N LYS A 51 0.30 20.09 10.21
CA LYS A 51 -0.33 20.36 8.90
C LYS A 51 -0.84 19.10 8.20
N ILE A 52 -0.51 17.89 8.67
CA ILE A 52 -1.11 16.65 8.13
C ILE A 52 -2.58 16.56 8.54
N ALA A 53 -3.43 16.94 7.60
CA ALA A 53 -4.87 17.05 7.79
C ALA A 53 -5.62 15.76 7.48
N LEU A 54 -5.16 14.88 6.59
CA LEU A 54 -5.83 13.60 6.34
C LEU A 54 -4.85 12.61 5.71
N ALA A 55 -4.75 11.40 6.26
CA ALA A 55 -3.90 10.34 5.73
C ALA A 55 -4.73 9.11 5.31
N ILE A 56 -4.77 8.82 4.01
CA ILE A 56 -5.47 7.68 3.44
C ILE A 56 -4.45 6.61 3.04
N GLY A 57 -4.57 5.43 3.62
CA GLY A 57 -3.69 4.31 3.38
C GLY A 57 -4.26 3.30 2.40
N ILE A 58 -3.50 2.88 1.40
CA ILE A 58 -3.91 1.78 0.51
C ILE A 58 -3.33 0.44 0.99
N PHE A 59 -4.06 -0.66 0.81
CA PHE A 59 -3.51 -1.99 1.11
C PHE A 59 -2.33 -2.29 0.17
N CYS A 60 -1.32 -2.99 0.67
CA CYS A 60 -0.14 -3.32 -0.12
C CYS A 60 0.47 -4.62 0.37
N MET A 61 0.62 -5.60 -0.52
CA MET A 61 1.35 -6.83 -0.24
C MET A 61 2.85 -6.61 -0.45
N GLU A 62 3.23 -6.31 -1.68
CA GLU A 62 4.59 -5.93 -2.10
C GLU A 62 4.53 -4.80 -3.15
N ASN A 63 5.70 -4.29 -3.53
CA ASN A 63 5.87 -3.29 -4.59
C ASN A 63 7.11 -3.62 -5.43
N PHE A 64 7.22 -3.03 -6.62
CA PHE A 64 8.25 -3.39 -7.60
C PHE A 64 9.08 -2.16 -8.02
N PRO A 65 10.38 -2.31 -8.31
CA PRO A 65 11.12 -1.33 -9.11
C PRO A 65 10.45 -1.11 -10.49
N TYR A 66 10.66 0.05 -11.11
CA TYR A 66 10.05 0.31 -12.42
C TYR A 66 10.49 -0.70 -13.49
N GLN A 67 11.79 -1.02 -13.53
CA GLN A 67 12.33 -2.03 -14.45
C GLN A 67 11.72 -3.43 -14.25
N SER A 68 11.42 -3.79 -12.99
CA SER A 68 10.68 -5.02 -12.69
C SER A 68 9.29 -5.03 -13.33
N ILE A 69 8.56 -3.92 -13.30
CA ILE A 69 7.26 -3.80 -13.97
C ILE A 69 7.41 -3.89 -15.50
N VAL A 70 8.41 -3.21 -16.07
CA VAL A 70 8.69 -3.30 -17.51
C VAL A 70 8.93 -4.75 -17.92
N GLN A 71 9.78 -5.48 -17.21
CA GLN A 71 10.05 -6.90 -17.49
C GLN A 71 8.81 -7.79 -17.30
N LEU A 72 8.01 -7.56 -16.26
CA LEU A 72 6.76 -8.30 -16.05
C LEU A 72 5.74 -8.09 -17.17
N VAL A 73 5.73 -6.90 -17.79
CA VAL A 73 4.78 -6.55 -18.84
C VAL A 73 5.31 -6.97 -20.21
N GLU A 74 6.55 -6.60 -20.53
CA GLU A 74 7.15 -6.82 -21.85
C GLU A 74 7.58 -8.26 -22.05
N ASP A 75 8.22 -8.89 -21.05
CA ASP A 75 8.71 -10.26 -21.19
C ASP A 75 7.62 -11.29 -20.83
N HIS A 76 6.99 -11.12 -19.66
CA HIS A 76 6.08 -12.15 -19.13
C HIS A 76 4.63 -12.00 -19.62
N ALA A 77 4.15 -10.77 -19.80
CA ALA A 77 2.85 -10.53 -20.40
C ALA A 77 2.94 -10.33 -21.93
N ASN A 78 4.14 -10.32 -22.53
CA ASN A 78 4.36 -10.20 -23.98
C ASN A 78 3.56 -9.04 -24.61
N THR A 79 3.55 -7.89 -23.95
CA THR A 79 2.90 -6.67 -24.43
C THR A 79 3.73 -5.45 -24.10
N LYS A 80 3.61 -4.38 -24.89
CA LYS A 80 4.33 -3.14 -24.61
C LYS A 80 3.66 -2.34 -23.50
N MET A 81 4.46 -1.69 -22.67
CA MET A 81 4.00 -0.80 -21.60
C MET A 81 3.03 0.28 -22.12
N GLU A 82 3.25 0.81 -23.32
CA GLU A 82 2.42 1.84 -23.96
C GLU A 82 0.96 1.40 -24.21
N ASN A 83 0.73 0.09 -24.34
CA ASN A 83 -0.61 -0.43 -24.63
C ASN A 83 -1.42 -0.74 -23.36
N VAL A 84 -0.85 -0.59 -22.16
CA VAL A 84 -1.47 -1.02 -20.90
C VAL A 84 -2.35 0.08 -20.32
N VAL A 85 -3.64 -0.23 -20.13
CA VAL A 85 -4.62 0.69 -19.50
C VAL A 85 -4.83 0.42 -18.02
N LYS A 86 -4.67 -0.84 -17.60
CA LYS A 86 -4.85 -1.24 -16.21
C LYS A 86 -3.93 -2.41 -15.91
N MET A 87 -3.41 -2.42 -14.69
CA MET A 87 -2.79 -3.59 -14.09
C MET A 87 -3.58 -3.96 -12.84
N ASP A 88 -3.58 -5.24 -12.46
CA ASP A 88 -4.20 -5.70 -11.22
C ASP A 88 -3.38 -6.85 -10.59
N ILE A 89 -3.47 -7.04 -9.29
CA ILE A 89 -2.91 -8.19 -8.58
C ILE A 89 -4.00 -8.78 -7.70
N GLY A 90 -4.42 -10.00 -8.04
CA GLY A 90 -5.50 -10.68 -7.35
C GLY A 90 -5.66 -12.10 -7.87
N LYS A 91 -6.35 -12.95 -7.10
CA LYS A 91 -6.64 -14.34 -7.48
C LYS A 91 -5.37 -15.13 -7.89
N GLY A 92 -4.23 -14.85 -7.24
CA GLY A 92 -2.93 -15.51 -7.49
C GLY A 92 -2.23 -15.13 -8.79
N LYS A 93 -2.64 -14.03 -9.45
CA LYS A 93 -2.13 -13.61 -10.75
C LYS A 93 -1.88 -12.10 -10.79
N PHE A 94 -0.90 -11.70 -11.61
CA PHE A 94 -0.71 -10.34 -12.09
C PHE A 94 -1.45 -10.19 -13.43
N TRP A 95 -2.33 -9.21 -13.51
CA TRP A 95 -3.24 -9.00 -14.63
C TRP A 95 -2.82 -7.76 -15.40
N VAL A 96 -2.78 -7.85 -16.72
CA VAL A 96 -2.50 -6.73 -17.63
C VAL A 96 -3.67 -6.58 -18.58
N TYR A 97 -4.27 -5.39 -18.58
CA TYR A 97 -5.38 -5.02 -19.46
C TYR A 97 -4.86 -4.03 -20.49
N THR A 98 -5.14 -4.28 -21.76
CA THR A 98 -4.66 -3.46 -22.87
C THR A 98 -5.76 -2.60 -23.48
N GLU A 99 -5.39 -1.52 -24.17
CA GLU A 99 -6.31 -0.61 -24.87
C GLU A 99 -7.21 -1.35 -25.87
N ARG A 100 -6.67 -2.38 -26.54
CA ARG A 100 -7.40 -3.19 -27.52
C ARG A 100 -8.27 -4.29 -26.90
N GLY A 101 -8.43 -4.29 -25.57
CA GLY A 101 -9.31 -5.20 -24.84
C GLY A 101 -8.71 -6.56 -24.47
N ALA A 102 -7.44 -6.84 -24.81
CA ALA A 102 -6.79 -8.07 -24.38
C ALA A 102 -6.51 -8.04 -22.87
N VAL A 103 -6.73 -9.18 -22.21
CA VAL A 103 -6.46 -9.40 -20.78
C VAL A 103 -5.44 -10.54 -20.64
N ILE A 104 -4.28 -10.22 -20.08
CA ILE A 104 -3.14 -11.13 -19.98
C ILE A 104 -2.88 -11.43 -18.50
N GLN A 105 -2.51 -12.67 -18.21
CA GLN A 105 -2.37 -13.17 -16.86
C GLN A 105 -0.98 -13.78 -16.67
N VAL A 106 -0.23 -13.25 -15.70
CA VAL A 106 1.07 -13.77 -15.29
C VAL A 106 0.93 -14.42 -13.91
N PRO A 107 1.35 -15.69 -13.72
CA PRO A 107 1.29 -16.33 -12.40
C PRO A 107 2.13 -15.56 -11.37
N LEU A 108 1.57 -15.31 -10.18
CA LEU A 108 2.24 -14.49 -9.16
C LEU A 108 3.59 -15.07 -8.72
N LYS A 109 3.74 -16.41 -8.77
CA LYS A 109 5.01 -17.10 -8.45
C LYS A 109 6.20 -16.60 -9.27
N VAL A 110 5.95 -16.16 -10.52
CA VAL A 110 6.99 -15.63 -11.41
C VAL A 110 7.43 -14.24 -10.98
N THR A 111 6.56 -13.49 -10.30
CA THR A 111 6.79 -12.10 -9.89
C THR A 111 7.73 -11.98 -8.69
N HIS A 112 7.88 -13.03 -7.88
CA HIS A 112 8.59 -12.96 -6.59
C HIS A 112 10.04 -12.48 -6.69
N LYS A 113 10.76 -12.84 -7.76
CA LYS A 113 12.15 -12.40 -7.96
C LYS A 113 12.28 -10.91 -8.32
N TYR A 114 11.17 -10.26 -8.66
CA TYR A 114 11.12 -8.87 -9.12
C TYR A 114 10.68 -7.89 -8.02
N GLU A 115 10.25 -8.40 -6.87
CA GLU A 115 9.79 -7.61 -5.74
C GLU A 115 10.92 -6.72 -5.19
N GLN A 116 10.56 -5.55 -4.67
CA GLN A 116 11.52 -4.70 -3.96
C GLN A 116 11.98 -5.40 -2.66
N PRO A 117 13.30 -5.64 -2.46
CA PRO A 117 13.79 -6.36 -1.27
C PRO A 117 13.37 -5.73 0.07
N GLY A 118 13.19 -4.41 0.12
CA GLY A 118 12.72 -3.71 1.32
C GLY A 118 11.30 -4.09 1.74
N CYS A 119 10.48 -4.67 0.87
CA CYS A 119 9.14 -5.15 1.20
C CYS A 119 9.16 -6.41 2.08
N HIS A 120 10.25 -7.20 2.06
CA HIS A 120 10.37 -8.48 2.79
C HIS A 120 10.53 -8.32 4.31
N VAL A 121 10.66 -7.09 4.80
CA VAL A 121 10.65 -6.77 6.23
C VAL A 121 9.41 -5.98 6.67
N CYS A 122 8.46 -5.75 5.75
CA CYS A 122 7.28 -4.94 6.04
C CYS A 122 6.22 -5.75 6.80
N LEU A 123 5.90 -5.34 8.03
CA LEU A 123 4.93 -6.02 8.90
C LEU A 123 3.53 -5.39 8.89
N ASP A 124 3.17 -4.65 7.84
CA ASP A 124 1.87 -3.95 7.75
C ASP A 124 1.24 -4.17 6.38
N TYR A 125 0.00 -4.67 6.35
CA TYR A 125 -0.71 -5.02 5.12
C TYR A 125 -1.81 -4.01 4.77
N VAL A 126 -2.66 -3.68 5.74
CA VAL A 126 -3.89 -2.89 5.57
C VAL A 126 -3.72 -1.41 5.93
N SER A 127 -2.48 -0.91 5.84
CA SER A 127 -2.10 0.47 6.20
C SER A 127 -2.59 0.86 7.58
N SER A 128 -2.11 0.16 8.61
CA SER A 128 -2.66 0.18 9.96
C SER A 128 -2.58 1.55 10.66
N LEU A 129 -1.71 2.44 10.18
CA LEU A 129 -1.48 3.78 10.75
C LEU A 129 -2.18 4.93 9.99
N ALA A 130 -3.02 4.64 9.00
CA ALA A 130 -3.79 5.65 8.29
C ALA A 130 -4.98 6.17 9.11
N ASP A 131 -5.56 7.32 8.73
CA ASP A 131 -6.86 7.76 9.25
C ASP A 131 -8.00 6.90 8.70
N ILE A 132 -7.94 6.63 7.39
CA ILE A 132 -8.81 5.69 6.66
C ILE A 132 -7.91 4.78 5.83
N SER A 133 -8.15 3.48 5.83
CA SER A 133 -7.46 2.53 4.98
C SER A 133 -8.41 1.92 3.96
N THR A 134 -7.96 1.67 2.75
CA THR A 134 -8.79 1.09 1.68
C THR A 134 -8.01 0.12 0.79
N GLY A 135 -8.69 -0.90 0.26
CA GLY A 135 -8.13 -1.80 -0.74
C GLY A 135 -9.16 -2.75 -1.31
N SER A 136 -8.76 -3.53 -2.32
CA SER A 136 -9.67 -4.40 -3.07
C SER A 136 -10.03 -5.71 -2.36
N VAL A 137 -9.06 -6.33 -1.68
CA VAL A 137 -9.23 -7.65 -1.06
C VAL A 137 -10.34 -7.61 0.00
N GLY A 138 -11.26 -8.58 -0.08
CA GLY A 138 -12.42 -8.69 0.80
C GLY A 138 -13.72 -8.24 0.13
N SER A 139 -13.62 -7.46 -0.94
CA SER A 139 -14.76 -6.91 -1.68
C SER A 139 -14.85 -7.46 -3.12
N PRO A 140 -16.04 -7.43 -3.74
CA PRO A 140 -16.21 -7.75 -5.15
C PRO A 140 -15.56 -6.72 -6.07
N ASP A 141 -15.37 -7.07 -7.34
CA ASP A 141 -14.81 -6.16 -8.36
C ASP A 141 -15.66 -4.88 -8.44
N GLY A 142 -15.00 -3.72 -8.46
CA GLY A 142 -15.66 -2.40 -8.42
C GLY A 142 -15.96 -1.88 -7.01
N TRP A 143 -15.77 -2.70 -5.96
CA TRP A 143 -15.90 -2.29 -4.57
C TRP A 143 -14.55 -2.26 -3.84
N SER A 144 -14.53 -1.66 -2.66
CA SER A 144 -13.35 -1.63 -1.80
C SER A 144 -13.72 -1.95 -0.36
N THR A 145 -12.84 -2.67 0.32
CA THR A 145 -12.91 -2.83 1.78
C THR A 145 -12.27 -1.61 2.41
N VAL A 146 -12.97 -0.97 3.36
CA VAL A 146 -12.55 0.29 3.99
C VAL A 146 -12.51 0.12 5.50
N PHE A 147 -11.41 0.56 6.13
CA PHE A 147 -11.27 0.67 7.58
C PHE A 147 -11.22 2.13 7.98
N ILE A 148 -12.11 2.53 8.90
CA ILE A 148 -12.10 3.84 9.54
C ILE A 148 -11.38 3.68 10.89
N ARG A 149 -10.31 4.43 11.13
CA ARG A 149 -9.40 4.16 12.27
C ARG A 149 -9.35 5.29 13.29
N THR A 150 -9.09 6.51 12.85
CA THR A 150 -8.88 7.64 13.75
C THR A 150 -10.14 8.46 13.89
N LYS A 151 -10.22 9.29 14.95
CA LYS A 151 -11.31 10.27 15.13
C LYS A 151 -11.51 11.12 13.87
N LYS A 152 -10.40 11.54 13.26
CA LYS A 152 -10.41 12.36 12.04
C LYS A 152 -10.94 11.58 10.83
N GLY A 153 -10.50 10.33 10.66
CA GLY A 153 -11.04 9.44 9.62
C GLY A 153 -12.55 9.24 9.78
N ASN A 154 -13.02 9.07 11.01
CA ASN A 154 -14.45 8.91 11.30
C ASN A 154 -15.26 10.16 10.98
N GLU A 155 -14.79 11.34 11.39
CA GLU A 155 -15.45 12.62 11.07
C GLU A 155 -15.62 12.81 9.56
N VAL A 156 -14.53 12.62 8.79
CA VAL A 156 -14.55 12.75 7.33
C VAL A 156 -15.45 11.70 6.67
N TRP A 157 -15.34 10.45 7.11
CA TRP A 157 -16.13 9.35 6.54
C TRP A 157 -17.63 9.50 6.81
N SER A 158 -18.01 9.76 8.06
CA SER A 158 -19.42 9.94 8.43
C SER A 158 -20.06 11.09 7.66
N LYS A 159 -19.34 12.20 7.50
CA LYS A 159 -19.81 13.33 6.69
C LYS A 159 -19.99 12.94 5.22
N ALA A 160 -18.99 12.28 4.62
CA ALA A 160 -19.05 11.89 3.22
C ALA A 160 -20.20 10.89 2.93
N VAL A 161 -20.45 9.94 3.83
CA VAL A 161 -21.59 9.01 3.71
C VAL A 161 -22.93 9.76 3.84
N ALA A 162 -23.06 10.66 4.81
CA ALA A 162 -24.27 11.47 4.98
C ALA A 162 -24.55 12.39 3.79
N ASP A 163 -23.49 12.90 3.15
CA ASP A 163 -23.56 13.73 1.93
C ASP A 163 -23.81 12.88 0.66
N GLY A 164 -24.00 11.56 0.78
CA GLY A 164 -24.34 10.66 -0.33
C GLY A 164 -23.16 10.30 -1.25
N MET A 165 -21.92 10.48 -0.80
CA MET A 165 -20.72 10.27 -1.61
C MET A 165 -20.34 8.79 -1.77
N PHE A 166 -20.87 7.90 -0.93
CA PHE A 166 -20.52 6.48 -0.93
C PHE A 166 -21.72 5.58 -0.73
N GLU A 167 -21.78 4.51 -1.52
CA GLU A 167 -22.58 3.33 -1.20
C GLU A 167 -21.80 2.45 -0.21
N THR A 168 -22.47 1.97 0.84
CA THR A 168 -21.82 1.19 1.90
C THR A 168 -22.57 -0.10 2.20
N LYS A 169 -21.82 -1.16 2.52
CA LYS A 169 -22.33 -2.40 3.08
C LYS A 169 -21.46 -2.84 4.25
N PRO A 170 -22.04 -3.40 5.33
CA PRO A 170 -21.26 -4.08 6.37
C PRO A 170 -20.39 -5.18 5.75
N ILE A 171 -19.14 -5.30 6.21
CA ILE A 171 -18.17 -6.24 5.61
C ILE A 171 -18.53 -7.70 5.91
N GLU A 172 -19.30 -7.92 6.97
CA GLU A 172 -19.81 -9.21 7.42
C GLU A 172 -20.78 -9.83 6.38
N ASP A 173 -21.49 -8.98 5.64
CA ASP A 173 -22.45 -9.37 4.60
C ASP A 173 -21.80 -9.54 3.22
N VAL A 174 -20.49 -9.32 3.11
CA VAL A 174 -19.75 -9.36 1.84
C VAL A 174 -18.85 -10.59 1.81
N LYS A 175 -18.84 -11.29 0.66
CA LYS A 175 -17.90 -12.37 0.37
C LYS A 175 -16.81 -11.89 -0.60
N PRO A 176 -15.54 -12.29 -0.43
CA PRO A 176 -15.03 -13.21 0.60
C PRO A 176 -14.86 -12.56 1.98
N GLY A 177 -15.03 -11.24 2.09
CA GLY A 177 -15.13 -10.54 3.36
C GLY A 177 -13.82 -10.48 4.16
N LEU A 178 -13.97 -10.21 5.46
CA LEU A 178 -12.86 -9.96 6.37
C LEU A 178 -11.99 -11.22 6.63
N GLU A 179 -12.55 -12.42 6.45
CA GLU A 179 -11.84 -13.69 6.69
C GLU A 179 -10.63 -13.85 5.75
N LEU A 180 -10.85 -13.71 4.43
CA LEU A 180 -9.75 -13.77 3.45
C LEU A 180 -8.73 -12.66 3.69
N LEU A 181 -9.21 -11.45 4.00
CA LEU A 181 -8.35 -10.30 4.22
C LEU A 181 -7.42 -10.53 5.44
N THR A 182 -7.97 -11.09 6.51
CA THR A 182 -7.22 -11.43 7.73
C THR A 182 -6.18 -12.52 7.47
N LYS A 183 -6.56 -13.55 6.68
CA LYS A 183 -5.63 -14.61 6.27
C LYS A 183 -4.42 -14.05 5.51
N LEU A 184 -4.64 -13.21 4.49
CA LEU A 184 -3.56 -12.62 3.71
C LEU A 184 -2.70 -11.66 4.53
N ALA A 185 -3.31 -10.90 5.45
CA ALA A 185 -2.58 -10.05 6.38
C ALA A 185 -1.62 -10.87 7.26
N LYS A 186 -2.12 -11.99 7.80
CA LYS A 186 -1.33 -12.92 8.62
C LYS A 186 -0.18 -13.53 7.83
N GLU A 187 -0.44 -14.05 6.63
CA GLU A 187 0.58 -14.64 5.77
C GLU A 187 1.72 -13.65 5.47
N LYS A 188 1.39 -12.38 5.17
CA LYS A 188 2.39 -11.32 4.97
C LYS A 188 3.27 -11.14 6.20
N ILE A 189 2.63 -10.96 7.36
CA ILE A 189 3.31 -10.63 8.62
C ILE A 189 4.19 -11.80 9.06
N ASP A 190 3.67 -13.03 9.03
CA ASP A 190 4.41 -14.23 9.45
C ASP A 190 5.62 -14.47 8.53
N LYS A 191 5.45 -14.36 7.20
CA LYS A 191 6.54 -14.46 6.21
C LYS A 191 7.64 -13.43 6.49
N ASN A 192 7.26 -12.16 6.62
CA ASN A 192 8.23 -11.08 6.75
C ASN A 192 8.87 -11.01 8.15
N ARG A 193 8.18 -11.50 9.19
CA ARG A 193 8.77 -11.65 10.53
C ARG A 193 9.87 -12.70 10.53
N LYS A 194 9.68 -13.83 9.84
CA LYS A 194 10.74 -14.82 9.66
C LYS A 194 11.97 -14.22 8.98
N THR A 195 11.79 -13.38 7.96
CA THR A 195 12.90 -12.66 7.32
C THR A 195 13.66 -11.76 8.30
N LEU A 196 12.97 -11.09 9.23
CA LEU A 196 13.62 -10.29 10.28
C LEU A 196 14.43 -11.14 11.26
N GLU A 197 13.92 -12.32 11.62
CA GLU A 197 14.63 -13.28 12.48
C GLU A 197 15.90 -13.79 11.80
N GLU A 198 15.82 -14.16 10.52
CA GLU A 198 16.96 -14.62 9.72
C GLU A 198 18.04 -13.53 9.59
N ARG A 199 17.66 -12.25 9.53
CA ARG A 199 18.61 -11.13 9.49
C ARG A 199 19.50 -11.03 10.73
N ARG A 200 19.02 -11.49 11.90
CA ARG A 200 19.81 -11.48 13.15
C ARG A 200 20.98 -12.46 13.11
N ASN A 201 20.87 -13.51 12.31
CA ASN A 201 21.87 -14.57 12.17
C ASN A 201 22.45 -14.65 10.75
N PHE A 202 22.38 -13.56 9.97
CA PHE A 202 22.70 -13.58 8.54
C PHE A 202 24.19 -13.78 8.25
N GLY A 203 25.07 -13.27 9.12
CA GLY A 203 26.52 -13.43 9.01
C GLY A 203 27.08 -14.30 10.13
N VAL A 204 28.32 -14.77 9.96
CA VAL A 204 29.05 -15.49 11.01
C VAL A 204 29.40 -14.50 12.13
N ASN A 205 28.80 -14.69 13.31
CA ASN A 205 28.90 -13.79 14.47
C ASN A 205 28.55 -12.31 14.14
N LYS A 206 27.73 -12.06 13.11
CA LYS A 206 27.33 -10.72 12.67
C LYS A 206 25.86 -10.72 12.22
N ALA A 207 25.14 -9.66 12.58
CA ALA A 207 23.74 -9.46 12.22
C ALA A 207 23.58 -8.34 11.17
N LEU A 208 22.54 -8.44 10.34
CA LEU A 208 22.03 -7.27 9.63
C LEU A 208 21.13 -6.45 10.57
N ARG A 209 21.10 -5.13 10.39
CA ARG A 209 20.29 -4.24 11.22
C ARG A 209 18.79 -4.57 11.15
N ASP A 210 18.14 -4.57 12.31
CA ASP A 210 16.68 -4.65 12.48
C ASP A 210 16.14 -3.26 12.85
N PRO A 211 15.28 -2.63 12.04
CA PRO A 211 14.73 -1.30 12.35
C PRO A 211 13.64 -1.33 13.43
N TYR A 212 13.23 -2.50 13.91
CA TYR A 212 12.20 -2.68 14.93
C TYR A 212 12.76 -3.10 16.30
N ALA A 213 14.08 -3.27 16.41
CA ALA A 213 14.77 -3.63 17.65
C ALA A 213 14.88 -2.46 18.63
#